data_AF-A0A820G304-F1
#
_entry.id   AF-A0A820G304-F1
#
_cell.length_a   1.000
_cell.length_b   1.000
_cell.length_c   1.000
_cell.angle_alpha   90.00
_cell.angle_beta   90.00
_cell.angle_gamma   90.00
#
_symmetry.space_group_name_H-M   'P 1'
#
loop_
_entity.id
_entity.type
_entity.pdbx_description
1 polymer ?
#
loop_
_entity_poly.entity_id
_entity_poly.type
_entity_poly.pdbx_seq_one_letter_code
_entity_poly.pdbx_strand_id
1 'polypeptide(L)'
;MHKSTPPKPKILVWTDISHDQMNKLEELHDSESIHEFFIKIFGFERNTKRTKILCDLFYYALNFAHTNTFNHEQTSAFLSILKQVHDMSVHTPYANMEETYQYFKALILKHSLFRPPHHLRIFTPSLTKKITDYIIDTYFRHIKMYKYIFTPYIDFHLNFTYEGIKQEISKTQGEDEEQQQETENIDTNNEQSK
;
A
#
# COMPACT_ATOMS: atom_id res chain seq x y z
N MET A 1 1.60 23.96 -11.09
CA MET A 1 1.92 22.57 -10.69
C MET A 1 3.10 22.63 -9.72
N HIS A 2 2.83 22.50 -8.41
CA HIS A 2 3.93 22.35 -7.45
C HIS A 2 4.55 20.97 -7.66
N LYS A 3 5.76 20.93 -8.22
CA LYS A 3 6.57 19.70 -8.22
C LYS A 3 7.00 19.48 -6.78
N SER A 4 6.35 18.54 -6.10
CA SER A 4 6.82 18.06 -4.80
C SER A 4 8.27 17.61 -4.99
N THR A 5 9.21 18.26 -4.30
CA THR A 5 10.62 17.91 -4.45
C THR A 5 10.81 16.54 -3.79
N PRO A 6 11.34 15.52 -4.49
CA PRO A 6 11.52 14.22 -3.88
C PRO A 6 12.50 14.33 -2.70
N PRO A 7 12.27 13.57 -1.61
CA PRO A 7 13.14 13.57 -0.45
C PRO A 7 14.56 13.16 -0.87
N LYS A 8 15.56 13.72 -0.18
CA LYS A 8 16.95 13.43 -0.48
C LYS A 8 17.24 11.95 -0.13
N PRO A 9 17.74 11.13 -1.07
CA PRO A 9 18.01 9.72 -0.80
C PRO A 9 19.08 9.60 0.30
N LYS A 10 18.87 8.73 1.28
CA LYS A 10 19.81 8.47 2.39
C LYS A 10 20.39 7.06 2.27
N ILE A 11 21.43 6.75 3.04
CA ILE A 11 21.95 5.39 3.18
C ILE A 11 20.97 4.62 4.10
N LEU A 12 20.53 3.44 3.67
CA LEU A 12 19.40 2.70 4.26
C LEU A 12 19.82 1.37 4.89
N VAL A 13 21.03 1.28 5.44
CA VAL A 13 21.49 0.07 6.12
C VAL A 13 21.03 0.10 7.56
N TRP A 14 20.41 -0.99 8.02
CA TRP A 14 19.92 -1.13 9.39
C TRP A 14 18.92 -0.05 9.83
N THR A 15 18.28 0.65 8.86
CA THR A 15 17.36 1.76 9.18
C THR A 15 16.02 1.28 9.68
N ASP A 16 15.41 0.34 8.95
CA ASP A 16 14.07 -0.16 9.27
C ASP A 16 14.13 -1.53 9.98
N ILE A 17 15.17 -2.33 9.71
CA ILE A 17 15.35 -3.67 10.28
C ILE A 17 16.73 -3.72 10.92
N SER A 18 16.80 -3.95 12.24
CA SER A 18 18.05 -4.12 12.99
C SER A 18 18.67 -5.51 12.77
N HIS A 19 19.96 -5.66 13.06
CA HIS A 19 20.70 -6.93 12.98
C HIS A 19 20.01 -8.06 13.76
N ASP A 20 19.57 -7.79 14.99
CA ASP A 20 18.89 -8.79 15.82
C ASP A 20 17.53 -9.21 15.23
N GLN A 21 16.88 -8.31 14.49
CA GLN A 21 15.61 -8.59 13.82
C GLN A 21 15.84 -9.44 12.57
N MET A 22 16.93 -9.21 11.85
CA MET A 22 17.30 -10.03 10.69
C MET A 22 17.63 -11.47 11.09
N ASN A 23 18.36 -11.67 12.20
CA ASN A 23 18.64 -13.02 12.71
C ASN A 23 17.36 -13.78 13.06
N LYS A 24 16.41 -13.11 13.74
CA LYS A 24 15.10 -13.70 14.04
C LYS A 24 14.31 -14.03 12.78
N LEU A 25 14.43 -13.19 11.74
CA LEU A 25 13.75 -13.41 10.48
C LEU A 25 14.27 -14.64 9.73
N GLU A 26 15.56 -14.96 9.86
CA GLU A 26 16.12 -16.19 9.27
C GLU A 26 15.66 -17.47 9.99
N GLU A 27 15.35 -17.39 11.29
CA GLU A 27 14.80 -18.51 12.06
C GLU A 27 13.34 -18.80 11.73
N LEU A 28 12.62 -17.83 11.14
CA LEU A 28 11.22 -17.94 10.79
C LEU A 28 11.06 -18.53 9.38
N HIS A 29 10.46 -19.71 9.29
CA HIS A 29 10.14 -20.38 8.01
C HIS A 29 8.67 -20.34 7.63
N ASP A 30 7.81 -19.88 8.54
CA ASP A 30 6.36 -19.86 8.34
C ASP A 30 5.89 -18.50 7.79
N SER A 31 4.97 -18.54 6.81
CA SER A 31 4.48 -17.35 6.12
C SER A 31 3.68 -16.43 7.04
N GLU A 32 2.86 -17.00 7.93
CA GLU A 32 2.03 -16.24 8.86
C GLU A 32 2.91 -15.55 9.92
N SER A 33 3.89 -16.28 10.44
CA SER A 33 4.87 -15.77 11.40
C SER A 33 5.70 -14.61 10.83
N ILE A 34 6.12 -14.69 9.56
CA ILE A 34 6.83 -13.61 8.87
C ILE A 34 5.92 -12.38 8.70
N HIS A 35 4.64 -12.58 8.39
CA HIS A 35 3.69 -11.46 8.29
C HIS A 35 3.48 -10.76 9.63
N GLU A 36 3.31 -11.50 10.73
CA GLU A 36 3.20 -10.92 12.07
C GLU A 36 4.47 -10.13 12.44
N PHE A 37 5.63 -10.65 12.08
CA PHE A 37 6.90 -9.99 12.30
C PHE A 37 7.00 -8.65 11.56
N PHE A 38 6.59 -8.60 10.29
CA PHE A 38 6.54 -7.35 9.52
C PHE A 38 5.55 -6.33 10.08
N ILE A 39 4.38 -6.79 10.51
CA ILE A 39 3.39 -5.92 11.17
C ILE A 39 4.00 -5.28 12.42
N LYS A 40 4.76 -6.05 13.22
CA LYS A 40 5.42 -5.57 14.43
C LYS A 40 6.55 -4.58 14.14
N ILE A 41 7.39 -4.85 13.14
CA ILE A 41 8.52 -3.97 12.80
C ILE A 41 8.05 -2.64 12.22
N PHE A 42 7.19 -2.71 11.21
CA PHE A 42 6.77 -1.51 10.48
C PHE A 42 5.62 -0.77 11.17
N GLY A 43 5.04 -1.34 12.22
CA GLY A 43 3.94 -0.74 12.98
C GLY A 43 2.65 -0.62 12.15
N PHE A 44 2.42 -1.54 11.21
CA PHE A 44 1.22 -1.52 10.39
C PHE A 44 -0.05 -1.82 11.21
N GLU A 45 -1.18 -1.24 10.82
CA GLU A 45 -2.46 -1.54 11.45
C GLU A 45 -2.83 -3.02 11.22
N ARG A 46 -3.14 -3.72 12.31
CA ARG A 46 -3.56 -5.13 12.26
C ARG A 46 -4.88 -5.26 11.50
N ASN A 47 -4.95 -6.30 10.65
CA ASN A 47 -6.17 -6.79 10.00
C ASN A 47 -6.78 -5.94 8.87
N THR A 48 -6.05 -4.97 8.34
CA THR A 48 -6.49 -4.28 7.11
C THR A 48 -6.03 -5.06 5.87
N LYS A 49 -6.91 -5.22 4.86
CA LYS A 49 -6.55 -5.83 3.56
C LYS A 49 -5.30 -5.19 2.94
N ARG A 50 -5.13 -3.87 3.13
CA ARG A 50 -3.95 -3.09 2.75
C ARG A 50 -2.66 -3.62 3.37
N THR A 51 -2.69 -3.89 4.69
CA THR A 51 -1.54 -4.42 5.44
C THR A 51 -1.12 -5.79 4.92
N LYS A 52 -2.08 -6.66 4.60
CA LYS A 52 -1.79 -7.98 4.02
C LYS A 52 -1.04 -7.87 2.69
N ILE A 53 -1.47 -6.96 1.81
CA ILE A 53 -0.82 -6.72 0.52
C ILE A 53 0.61 -6.17 0.69
N LEU A 54 0.87 -5.33 1.70
CA LEU A 54 2.24 -4.91 2.03
C LEU A 54 3.09 -6.06 2.56
N CYS A 55 2.53 -6.88 3.46
CA CYS A 55 3.23 -8.04 4.00
C CYS A 55 3.60 -9.01 2.88
N ASP A 56 2.67 -9.29 1.95
CA ASP A 56 2.92 -10.11 0.77
C ASP A 56 4.06 -9.52 -0.08
N LEU A 57 4.06 -8.19 -0.32
CA LEU A 57 5.12 -7.51 -1.06
C LEU A 57 6.50 -7.71 -0.40
N PHE A 58 6.60 -7.53 0.92
CA PHE A 58 7.87 -7.72 1.64
C PHE A 58 8.27 -9.20 1.75
N TYR A 59 7.31 -10.11 1.87
CA TYR A 59 7.54 -11.54 1.88
C TYR A 59 8.15 -12.02 0.56
N TYR A 60 7.59 -11.61 -0.59
CA TYR A 60 8.17 -11.95 -1.88
C TYR A 60 9.53 -11.28 -2.11
N ALA A 61 9.75 -10.08 -1.57
CA ALA A 61 11.05 -9.42 -1.60
C ALA A 61 12.11 -10.20 -0.80
N LEU A 62 11.75 -10.70 0.38
CA LEU A 62 12.61 -11.60 1.15
C LEU A 62 12.93 -12.88 0.39
N ASN A 63 11.93 -13.53 -0.19
CA ASN A 63 12.14 -14.76 -0.95
C ASN A 63 13.10 -14.54 -2.14
N PHE A 64 13.01 -13.38 -2.80
CA PHE A 64 13.97 -12.98 -3.82
C PHE A 64 15.39 -12.79 -3.26
N ALA A 65 15.54 -12.19 -2.08
CA ALA A 65 16.82 -12.01 -1.41
C ALA A 65 17.46 -13.37 -1.03
N HIS A 66 16.66 -14.31 -0.52
CA HIS A 66 17.11 -15.68 -0.22
C HIS A 66 17.53 -16.44 -1.48
N THR A 67 16.75 -16.34 -2.57
CA THR A 67 17.05 -17.00 -3.86
C THR A 67 18.38 -16.53 -4.45
N ASN A 68 18.77 -15.28 -4.19
CA ASN A 68 20.01 -14.70 -4.66
C ASN A 68 21.11 -14.64 -3.58
N THR A 69 20.93 -15.34 -2.45
CA THR A 69 21.90 -15.46 -1.34
C THR A 69 22.44 -14.10 -0.87
N PHE A 70 21.54 -13.16 -0.57
CA PHE A 70 21.92 -11.84 -0.05
C PHE A 70 22.48 -11.97 1.37
N ASN A 71 23.47 -11.13 1.70
CA ASN A 71 23.92 -10.95 3.08
C ASN A 71 22.86 -10.21 3.92
N HIS A 72 22.92 -10.30 5.24
CA HIS A 72 21.99 -9.62 6.16
C HIS A 72 21.91 -8.11 5.90
N GLU A 73 23.06 -7.47 5.71
CA GLU A 73 23.15 -6.04 5.36
C GLU A 73 22.47 -5.72 4.03
N GLN A 74 22.66 -6.60 3.03
CA GLN A 74 22.07 -6.45 1.69
C GLN A 74 20.55 -6.60 1.73
N THR A 75 20.04 -7.58 2.48
CA THR A 75 18.61 -7.81 2.65
C THR A 75 17.94 -6.67 3.40
N SER A 76 18.53 -6.21 4.49
CA SER A 76 18.04 -5.05 5.26
C SER A 76 17.98 -3.79 4.38
N ALA A 77 19.05 -3.50 3.64
CA ALA A 77 19.09 -2.36 2.72
C ALA A 77 18.06 -2.50 1.58
N PHE A 78 17.90 -3.70 1.01
CA PHE A 78 16.95 -3.94 -0.06
C PHE A 78 15.49 -3.73 0.36
N LEU A 79 15.08 -4.29 1.51
CA LEU A 79 13.74 -4.10 2.05
C LEU A 79 13.48 -2.63 2.39
N SER A 80 14.48 -1.94 2.94
CA SER A 80 14.39 -0.51 3.24
C SER A 80 14.26 0.35 1.97
N ILE A 81 14.99 0.00 0.89
CA ILE A 81 14.82 0.66 -0.42
C ILE A 81 13.41 0.45 -0.95
N LEU A 82 12.89 -0.79 -0.91
CA LEU A 82 11.54 -1.10 -1.39
C LEU A 82 10.47 -0.32 -0.62
N LYS A 83 10.62 -0.23 0.71
CA LYS A 83 9.75 0.59 1.57
C LYS A 83 9.80 2.06 1.18
N GLN A 84 10.98 2.64 1.00
CA GLN A 84 11.13 4.04 0.59
C GLN A 84 10.53 4.33 -0.79
N VAL A 85 10.65 3.39 -1.73
CA VAL A 85 9.99 3.49 -3.05
C VAL A 85 8.47 3.45 -2.89
N HIS A 86 7.96 2.57 -2.03
CA HIS A 86 6.54 2.48 -1.73
C HIS A 86 5.99 3.76 -1.10
N ASP A 87 6.64 4.24 -0.04
CA ASP A 87 6.28 5.47 0.66
C ASP A 87 6.25 6.65 -0.31
N MET A 88 7.22 6.74 -1.22
CA MET A 88 7.25 7.78 -2.27
C MET A 88 6.12 7.67 -3.28
N SER A 89 5.72 6.45 -3.65
CA SER A 89 4.59 6.26 -4.56
C SER A 89 3.27 6.70 -3.92
N VAL A 90 3.10 6.43 -2.62
CA VAL A 90 1.88 6.70 -1.86
C VAL A 90 1.82 8.14 -1.34
N HIS A 91 2.95 8.82 -1.19
CA HIS A 91 3.02 10.18 -0.66
C HIS A 91 2.14 11.20 -1.42
N THR A 92 1.82 10.94 -2.69
CA THR A 92 0.96 11.79 -3.48
C THR A 92 -0.16 10.99 -4.18
N PRO A 93 -1.40 11.49 -4.19
CA PRO A 93 -2.50 10.87 -4.92
C PRO A 93 -2.31 10.96 -6.45
N TYR A 94 -1.45 11.86 -6.92
CA TYR A 94 -1.21 12.06 -8.36
C TYR A 94 -0.29 10.99 -8.96
N ALA A 95 -0.33 10.86 -10.29
CA ALA A 95 0.59 9.98 -11.01
C ALA A 95 2.03 10.52 -10.90
N ASN A 96 2.89 9.82 -10.17
CA ASN A 96 4.29 10.19 -9.92
C ASN A 96 5.26 9.03 -10.25
N MET A 97 4.92 8.20 -11.23
CA MET A 97 5.72 7.02 -11.61
C MET A 97 7.16 7.41 -11.98
N GLU A 98 7.33 8.43 -12.83
CA GLU A 98 8.65 8.89 -13.28
C GLU A 98 9.50 9.41 -12.12
N GLU A 99 8.91 10.23 -11.24
CA GLU A 99 9.59 10.77 -10.06
C GLU A 99 10.01 9.65 -9.09
N THR A 100 9.12 8.67 -8.88
CA THR A 100 9.39 7.49 -8.05
C THR A 100 10.52 6.64 -8.64
N TYR A 101 10.53 6.47 -9.96
CA TYR A 101 11.59 5.74 -10.66
C TYR A 101 12.94 6.44 -10.60
N GLN A 102 12.96 7.77 -10.77
CA GLN A 102 14.18 8.56 -10.61
C GLN A 102 14.71 8.49 -9.17
N TYR A 103 13.82 8.55 -8.18
CA TYR A 103 14.19 8.38 -6.78
C TYR A 103 14.76 6.98 -6.50
N PHE A 104 14.13 5.92 -7.02
CA PHE A 104 14.64 4.55 -6.94
C PHE A 104 16.03 4.42 -7.56
N LYS A 105 16.23 4.95 -8.77
CA LYS A 105 17.53 4.94 -9.44
C LYS A 105 18.60 5.65 -8.60
N ALA A 106 18.26 6.79 -8.00
CA ALA A 106 19.17 7.51 -7.12
C ALA A 106 19.50 6.71 -5.85
N LEU A 107 18.52 6.04 -5.23
CA LEU A 107 18.74 5.16 -4.08
C LEU A 107 19.69 4.02 -4.43
N ILE A 108 19.43 3.29 -5.52
CA ILE A 108 20.27 2.18 -5.95
C ILE A 108 21.71 2.64 -6.20
N LEU A 109 21.91 3.76 -6.91
CA LEU A 109 23.24 4.30 -7.16
C LEU A 109 24.03 4.58 -5.87
N LYS A 110 23.37 5.05 -4.80
CA LYS A 110 24.03 5.27 -3.51
C LYS A 110 24.48 4.00 -2.82
N HIS A 111 23.82 2.87 -3.06
CA HIS A 111 24.11 1.58 -2.44
C HIS A 111 25.01 0.69 -3.32
N SER A 112 25.26 1.08 -4.57
CA SER A 112 26.14 0.36 -5.51
C SER A 112 27.50 1.03 -5.73
N LEU A 113 27.60 2.36 -5.53
CA LEU A 113 28.84 3.11 -5.71
C LEU A 113 29.64 3.22 -4.41
N PHE A 114 30.97 3.15 -4.52
CA PHE A 114 31.86 3.40 -3.39
C PHE A 114 32.37 4.85 -3.43
N ARG A 115 31.73 5.73 -2.65
CA ARG A 115 32.19 7.13 -2.46
C ARG A 115 31.75 7.64 -1.07
N PRO A 116 32.51 7.33 -0.01
CA PRO A 116 32.29 7.93 1.31
C PRO A 116 32.36 9.47 1.19
N PRO A 117 31.55 10.29 1.91
CA PRO A 117 30.63 9.97 3.02
C PRO A 117 29.17 9.67 2.61
N HIS A 118 28.81 9.72 1.33
CA HIS A 118 27.40 9.68 0.88
C HIS A 118 26.99 8.40 0.13
N HIS A 119 27.95 7.58 -0.30
CA HIS A 119 27.71 6.35 -1.06
C HIS A 119 28.46 5.19 -0.42
N LEU A 120 27.76 4.07 -0.25
CA LEU A 120 28.28 2.84 0.35
C LEU A 120 28.07 1.70 -0.64
N ARG A 121 29.13 0.95 -0.95
CA ARG A 121 29.04 -0.19 -1.87
C ARG A 121 28.60 -1.44 -1.12
N ILE A 122 27.29 -1.65 -1.06
CA ILE A 122 26.65 -2.83 -0.46
C ILE A 122 26.33 -3.86 -1.54
N PHE A 123 25.88 -3.38 -2.70
CA PHE A 123 25.49 -4.22 -3.82
C PHE A 123 26.60 -4.28 -4.88
N THR A 124 26.91 -5.50 -5.31
CA THR A 124 27.73 -5.74 -6.50
C THR A 124 26.97 -5.27 -7.76
N PRO A 125 27.63 -4.84 -8.84
CA PRO A 125 26.94 -4.42 -10.08
C PRO A 125 26.01 -5.49 -10.67
N SER A 126 26.40 -6.77 -10.59
CA SER A 126 25.55 -7.91 -11.01
C SER A 126 24.26 -8.00 -10.19
N LEU A 127 24.37 -7.84 -8.87
CA LEU A 127 23.26 -7.87 -7.93
C LEU A 127 22.33 -6.67 -8.12
N THR A 128 22.93 -5.50 -8.37
CA THR A 128 22.21 -4.26 -8.65
C THR A 128 21.28 -4.40 -9.86
N LYS A 129 21.77 -5.04 -10.94
CA LYS A 129 20.96 -5.33 -12.12
C LYS A 129 19.76 -6.22 -11.76
N LYS A 130 20.00 -7.33 -11.06
CA LYS A 130 18.94 -8.25 -10.62
C LYS A 130 17.88 -7.56 -9.77
N ILE A 131 18.30 -6.72 -8.82
CA ILE A 131 17.40 -5.93 -7.96
C ILE A 131 16.55 -4.98 -8.80
N THR A 132 17.17 -4.31 -9.77
CA THR A 132 16.50 -3.36 -10.67
C THR A 132 15.44 -4.07 -11.51
N ASP A 133 15.81 -5.17 -12.15
CA ASP A 133 14.90 -5.98 -12.97
C ASP A 133 13.72 -6.48 -12.12
N TYR A 134 14.00 -7.02 -10.92
CA TYR A 134 12.98 -7.49 -9.98
C TYR A 134 11.99 -6.38 -9.58
N ILE A 135 12.47 -5.20 -9.16
CA ILE A 135 11.60 -4.09 -8.73
C ILE A 135 10.78 -3.55 -9.90
N ILE A 136 11.34 -3.50 -11.12
CA ILE A 136 10.60 -3.08 -12.31
C ILE A 136 9.46 -4.07 -12.60
N ASP A 137 9.77 -5.37 -12.61
CA ASP A 137 8.82 -6.41 -12.97
C ASP A 137 7.73 -6.65 -11.93
N THR A 138 8.04 -6.48 -10.65
CA THR A 138 7.10 -6.72 -9.54
C THR A 138 6.41 -5.44 -9.08
N TYR A 139 7.17 -4.39 -8.77
CA TYR A 139 6.61 -3.19 -8.14
C TYR A 139 6.13 -2.18 -9.18
N PHE A 140 7.00 -1.72 -10.09
CA PHE A 140 6.63 -0.67 -11.05
C PHE A 140 5.56 -1.12 -12.04
N ARG A 141 5.59 -2.39 -12.47
CA ARG A 141 4.52 -2.99 -13.29
C ARG A 141 3.14 -2.85 -12.64
N HIS A 142 3.06 -2.96 -11.32
CA HIS A 142 1.82 -2.93 -10.55
C HIS A 142 1.61 -1.63 -9.74
N ILE A 143 2.37 -0.57 -10.01
CA ILE A 143 2.32 0.68 -9.23
C ILE A 143 0.93 1.33 -9.20
N LYS A 144 0.13 1.16 -10.26
CA LYS A 144 -1.25 1.66 -10.33
C LYS A 144 -2.17 0.98 -9.32
N MET A 145 -1.98 -0.32 -9.08
CA MET A 145 -2.73 -1.08 -8.07
C MET A 145 -2.39 -0.58 -6.68
N TYR A 146 -1.11 -0.42 -6.36
CA TYR A 146 -0.68 0.16 -5.08
C TYR A 146 -1.27 1.56 -4.90
N LYS A 147 -1.18 2.44 -5.90
CA LYS A 147 -1.81 3.76 -5.81
C LYS A 147 -3.29 3.69 -5.51
N TYR A 148 -4.05 2.86 -6.21
CA TYR A 148 -5.49 2.74 -5.99
C TYR A 148 -5.82 2.31 -4.55
N ILE A 149 -5.06 1.37 -4.00
CA ILE A 149 -5.32 0.82 -2.66
C ILE A 149 -4.97 1.82 -1.55
N PHE A 150 -3.85 2.54 -1.71
CA PHE A 150 -3.27 3.40 -0.68
C PHE A 150 -3.64 4.88 -0.80
N THR A 151 -4.26 5.30 -1.91
CA THR A 151 -4.75 6.67 -2.04
C THR A 151 -6.04 6.84 -1.23
N PRO A 152 -6.14 7.83 -0.33
CA PRO A 152 -7.38 8.11 0.38
C PRO A 152 -8.47 8.54 -0.62
N TYR A 153 -9.66 7.96 -0.49
CA TYR A 153 -10.82 8.40 -1.25
C TYR A 153 -11.30 9.74 -0.69
N ILE A 154 -11.42 10.75 -1.55
CA ILE A 154 -11.96 12.05 -1.18
C ILE A 154 -13.41 12.06 -1.62
N ASP A 155 -14.35 11.95 -0.69
CA ASP A 155 -15.76 12.16 -0.96
C ASP A 155 -16.05 13.67 -0.89
N PHE A 156 -16.62 14.21 -1.98
CA PHE A 156 -16.89 15.64 -2.09
C PHE A 156 -18.40 15.89 -2.02
N HIS A 157 -18.88 16.17 -0.81
CA HIS A 157 -20.27 16.58 -0.60
C HIS A 157 -20.45 18.06 -0.93
N LEU A 158 -21.03 18.33 -2.09
CA LEU A 158 -21.45 19.67 -2.51
C LEU A 158 -22.83 20.00 -1.95
N ASN A 159 -22.88 20.91 -0.98
CA ASN A 159 -24.14 21.49 -0.52
C ASN A 159 -24.35 22.82 -1.23
N PHE A 160 -25.24 22.85 -2.22
CA PHE A 160 -25.66 24.10 -2.87
C PHE A 160 -26.92 24.63 -2.21
N THR A 161 -26.87 25.88 -1.75
CA THR A 161 -28.08 26.64 -1.41
C THR A 161 -28.33 27.61 -2.56
N TYR A 162 -29.43 27.43 -3.29
CA TYR A 162 -29.77 28.27 -4.42
C TYR A 162 -30.70 29.39 -3.97
N GLU A 163 -30.20 30.63 -3.90
CA GLU A 163 -30.97 31.81 -3.43
C GLU A 163 -32.01 32.34 -4.45
N GLY A 164 -32.18 31.69 -5.61
CA GLY A 164 -32.97 32.24 -6.73
C GLY A 164 -34.25 31.50 -7.11
N ILE A 165 -34.59 30.35 -6.49
CA ILE A 165 -35.86 29.66 -6.74
C ILE A 165 -36.79 30.04 -5.60
N LYS A 166 -37.71 30.97 -5.86
CA LYS A 166 -38.92 31.09 -5.06
C LYS A 166 -39.65 29.75 -5.16
N GLN A 167 -39.57 28.93 -4.12
CA GLN A 167 -40.42 27.76 -4.00
C GLN A 167 -41.87 28.25 -3.87
N GLU A 168 -42.61 28.28 -4.98
CA GLU A 168 -44.06 28.17 -4.91
C GLU A 168 -44.36 26.75 -4.49
N ILE A 169 -44.40 26.53 -3.17
CA ILE A 169 -45.03 25.34 -2.60
C ILE A 169 -46.53 25.53 -2.83
N SER A 170 -47.03 25.04 -3.97
CA SER A 170 -48.45 24.74 -4.11
C SER A 170 -48.75 23.58 -3.15
N LYS A 171 -49.29 23.95 -1.99
CA LYS A 171 -50.02 23.01 -1.13
C LYS A 171 -51.23 22.52 -1.95
N THR A 172 -51.15 21.33 -2.49
CA THR A 172 -52.35 20.55 -2.80
C THR A 172 -52.48 19.49 -1.69
N GLN A 173 -53.18 19.87 -0.63
CA GLN A 173 -53.85 18.91 0.24
C GLN A 173 -55.26 18.74 -0.32
N GLY A 174 -55.69 17.49 -0.46
CA GLY A 174 -57.10 17.14 -0.61
C GLY A 174 -57.31 15.90 -1.49
N GLU A 175 -57.54 14.77 -0.81
CA GLU A 175 -58.48 13.69 -1.18
C GLU A 175 -58.08 12.83 -2.41
N ASP A 176 -57.92 11.50 -2.33
CA ASP A 176 -58.92 10.53 -1.89
C ASP A 176 -58.32 9.33 -1.15
N GLU A 177 -58.99 8.95 -0.06
CA GLU A 177 -59.05 7.58 0.42
C GLU A 177 -59.84 6.74 -0.60
N GLU A 178 -59.32 5.58 -1.02
CA GLU A 178 -60.04 4.29 -0.99
C GLU A 178 -59.19 3.17 -1.63
N GLN A 179 -58.88 2.17 -0.78
CA GLN A 179 -58.93 0.72 -1.04
C GLN A 179 -58.08 0.18 -2.22
N GLN A 180 -57.14 -0.74 -2.00
CA GLN A 180 -57.45 -2.12 -1.62
C GLN A 180 -56.28 -2.79 -0.90
N GLN A 181 -56.67 -3.52 0.15
CA GLN A 181 -55.90 -4.48 0.93
C GLN A 181 -55.54 -5.72 0.10
N GLU A 182 -54.50 -6.42 0.60
CA GLU A 182 -54.29 -7.88 0.51
C GLU A 182 -53.96 -8.44 -0.88
N THR A 183 -52.91 -9.22 -1.10
CA THR A 183 -52.25 -10.30 -0.34
C THR A 183 -50.88 -10.49 -1.01
N GLU A 184 -49.76 -10.84 -0.38
CA GLU A 184 -49.50 -12.09 0.36
C GLU A 184 -48.05 -11.97 0.91
N ASN A 185 -47.90 -11.75 2.22
CA ASN A 185 -46.67 -12.15 2.92
C ASN A 185 -46.94 -13.54 3.48
N ILE A 186 -46.36 -14.53 2.83
CA ILE A 186 -46.23 -15.89 3.33
C ILE A 186 -45.13 -15.83 4.41
N ASP A 187 -45.47 -16.12 5.67
CA ASP A 187 -44.68 -17.07 6.46
C ASP A 187 -45.35 -17.44 7.81
N THR A 188 -45.64 -18.73 7.91
CA THR A 188 -45.53 -19.61 9.08
C THR A 188 -46.30 -19.28 10.37
N ASN A 189 -47.36 -20.07 10.62
CA ASN A 189 -47.39 -21.10 11.68
C ASN A 189 -48.80 -21.27 12.27
N ASN A 190 -49.33 -22.48 12.13
CA ASN A 190 -50.11 -23.24 13.11
C ASN A 190 -50.80 -24.38 12.35
N GLU A 191 -51.04 -25.58 12.86
CA GLU A 191 -50.73 -26.31 14.08
C GLU A 191 -51.38 -27.68 13.80
N GLN A 192 -50.88 -28.73 14.44
CA GLN A 192 -51.67 -29.88 14.90
C GLN A 192 -52.28 -30.87 13.88
N SER A 193 -51.72 -32.08 13.96
CA SER A 193 -52.44 -33.37 14.06
C SER A 193 -53.51 -33.73 13.02
N LYS A 194 -53.16 -34.72 12.19
CA LYS A 194 -53.73 -36.08 12.32
C LYS A 194 -52.90 -37.10 11.54
#